data_AF-A0A7C9BWA6-F1
#
_entry.id   AF-A0A7C9BWA6-F1
#
_cell.length_a   1.000
_cell.length_b   1.000
_cell.length_c   1.000
_cell.angle_alpha   90.00
_cell.angle_beta   90.00
_cell.angle_gamma   90.00
#
_symmetry.space_group_name_H-M   'P 1'
#
loop_
_entity.id
_entity.type
_entity.pdbx_description
1 polymer ?
#
loop_
_entity_poly.entity_id
_entity_poly.type
_entity_poly.pdbx_seq_one_letter_code
_entity_poly.pdbx_strand_id
1 'polypeptide(L)'
;MNLFVKLLASLVAMFFLSQTATAKNATTQASTKIIDYVGPIAISQLHDWYYKKPKDCGGPYRPAFLCSGVMLRATVESPAFQPWNPSPASQTSGGVSFSWIRTDDNFSHLAYGYKNGFILYPGFSTLQDKDAIMVLCAYSMDGGTDNRSGNGCGASTNYPTESRPCITQGITDAQKWIEHFTSLRVKYSDQCGWDVTKGHAGIADHFYQSILARQKMLSPWWETQNELRLATWKQNNGEKLPIHSFFYITGDDQAIANAKNDQKRFYQEYGIVIPVISISLPISKDRKASFSYKRSDQSPEVL
;
A
#
# COMPACT_ATOMS: atom_id res chain seq x y z
N MET A 1 60.14 -95.50 6.08
CA MET A 1 58.74 -95.97 6.08
C MET A 1 57.86 -94.74 6.23
N ASN A 2 57.20 -94.32 5.14
CA ASN A 2 55.94 -93.54 5.02
C ASN A 2 55.66 -92.35 5.96
N LEU A 3 55.00 -91.25 5.60
CA LEU A 3 54.53 -90.56 4.39
C LEU A 3 53.68 -89.37 4.95
N PHE A 4 53.41 -88.33 4.15
CA PHE A 4 52.38 -87.27 4.34
C PHE A 4 52.67 -86.12 5.34
N VAL A 5 52.32 -84.84 5.15
CA VAL A 5 51.97 -83.88 4.06
C VAL A 5 51.31 -82.65 4.74
N LYS A 6 51.39 -81.45 4.10
CA LYS A 6 50.57 -80.20 4.30
C LYS A 6 50.92 -79.31 5.53
N LEU A 7 50.88 -77.96 5.52
CA LEU A 7 50.54 -76.91 4.55
C LEU A 7 50.96 -75.52 5.15
N LEU A 8 51.28 -74.53 4.29
CA LEU A 8 51.18 -73.04 4.36
C LEU A 8 50.94 -72.32 5.72
N ALA A 9 51.43 -71.10 6.01
CA ALA A 9 51.31 -69.86 5.25
C ALA A 9 52.14 -68.72 5.90
N SER A 10 52.72 -67.83 5.10
CA SER A 10 53.33 -66.56 5.53
C SER A 10 52.27 -65.54 5.93
N LEU A 11 52.42 -64.92 7.10
CA LEU A 11 51.62 -63.75 7.52
C LEU A 11 52.30 -62.46 7.04
N VAL A 12 51.67 -61.76 6.10
CA VAL A 12 51.97 -60.35 5.77
C VAL A 12 50.87 -59.51 6.41
N ALA A 13 51.20 -58.72 7.43
CA ALA A 13 50.28 -57.77 8.03
C ALA A 13 50.27 -56.46 7.22
N MET A 14 49.21 -56.22 6.45
CA MET A 14 48.95 -54.90 5.87
C MET A 14 48.28 -53.99 6.90
N PHE A 15 48.97 -52.94 7.32
CA PHE A 15 48.39 -51.81 8.04
C PHE A 15 47.59 -50.94 7.06
N PHE A 16 46.26 -50.99 7.11
CA PHE A 16 45.40 -50.00 6.49
C PHE A 16 45.20 -48.82 7.46
N LEU A 17 45.83 -47.68 7.18
CA LEU A 17 45.47 -46.41 7.80
C LEU A 17 44.13 -45.93 7.22
N SER A 18 43.06 -46.06 7.99
CA SER A 18 41.79 -45.39 7.70
C SER A 18 41.90 -43.89 8.00
N GLN A 19 42.11 -43.07 6.98
CA GLN A 19 41.93 -41.62 7.10
C GLN A 19 40.44 -41.30 7.01
N THR A 20 39.81 -41.06 8.16
CA THR A 20 38.47 -40.46 8.20
C THR A 20 38.59 -38.98 7.85
N ALA A 21 38.33 -38.63 6.59
CA ALA A 21 38.15 -37.25 6.17
C ALA A 21 36.84 -36.71 6.78
N THR A 22 36.94 -35.96 7.87
CA THR A 22 35.82 -35.15 8.38
C THR A 22 35.61 -33.97 7.44
N ALA A 23 34.64 -34.08 6.53
CA ALA A 23 34.13 -32.94 5.79
C ALA A 23 33.46 -31.97 6.76
N LYS A 24 34.11 -30.83 7.04
CA LYS A 24 33.47 -29.69 7.68
C LYS A 24 32.49 -29.10 6.68
N ASN A 25 31.20 -29.43 6.81
CA ASN A 25 30.12 -28.66 6.20
C ASN A 25 30.09 -27.26 6.85
N ALA A 26 30.91 -26.35 6.33
CA ALA A 26 30.79 -24.94 6.59
C ALA A 26 29.67 -24.40 5.69
N THR A 27 28.42 -24.62 6.07
CA THR A 27 27.31 -23.82 5.56
C THR A 27 27.55 -22.40 6.06
N THR A 28 28.07 -21.53 5.19
CA THR A 28 28.06 -20.08 5.41
C THR A 28 26.61 -19.65 5.54
N GLN A 29 26.15 -19.51 6.78
CA GLN A 29 24.84 -18.95 7.08
C GLN A 29 24.84 -17.51 6.55
N ALA A 30 24.15 -17.28 5.42
CA ALA A 30 24.03 -15.94 4.85
C ALA A 30 23.53 -14.99 5.95
N SER A 31 24.25 -13.89 6.18
CA SER A 31 23.87 -12.91 7.20
C SER A 31 22.47 -12.39 6.89
N THR A 32 21.51 -12.61 7.79
CA THR A 32 20.15 -12.14 7.62
C THR A 32 20.12 -10.61 7.55
N LYS A 33 19.39 -10.07 6.57
CA LYS A 33 19.33 -8.61 6.31
C LYS A 33 18.01 -8.05 6.81
N ILE A 34 17.94 -6.74 7.03
CA ILE A 34 16.72 -6.08 7.53
C ILE A 34 15.51 -6.42 6.63
N ILE A 35 15.72 -6.46 5.31
CA ILE A 35 14.70 -6.78 4.31
C ILE A 35 14.04 -8.15 4.53
N ASP A 36 14.77 -9.12 5.09
CA ASP A 36 14.26 -10.48 5.38
C ASP A 36 13.21 -10.50 6.49
N TYR A 37 13.18 -9.48 7.33
CA TYR A 37 12.20 -9.32 8.40
C TYR A 37 11.07 -8.36 8.01
N VAL A 38 11.41 -7.19 7.43
CA VAL A 38 10.41 -6.17 7.15
C VAL A 38 9.44 -6.58 6.04
N GLY A 39 9.87 -7.37 5.06
CA GLY A 39 9.00 -7.87 3.98
C GLY A 39 7.86 -8.77 4.50
N PRO A 40 8.15 -9.86 5.22
CA PRO A 40 7.12 -10.71 5.83
C PRO A 40 6.22 -9.97 6.84
N ILE A 41 6.78 -9.07 7.65
CA ILE A 41 6.00 -8.23 8.59
C ILE A 41 5.01 -7.36 7.82
N ALA A 42 5.47 -6.70 6.75
CA ALA A 42 4.63 -5.87 5.90
C ALA A 42 3.44 -6.65 5.32
N ILE A 43 3.62 -7.91 4.95
CA ILE A 43 2.50 -8.76 4.48
C ILE A 43 1.49 -9.03 5.59
N SER A 44 1.94 -9.37 6.80
CA SER A 44 1.04 -9.57 7.95
C SER A 44 0.24 -8.30 8.25
N GLN A 45 0.90 -7.15 8.24
CA GLN A 45 0.27 -5.86 8.51
C GLN A 45 -0.77 -5.48 7.44
N LEU A 46 -0.41 -5.62 6.16
CA LEU A 46 -1.33 -5.35 5.04
C LEU A 46 -2.54 -6.28 5.06
N HIS A 47 -2.34 -7.56 5.37
CA HIS A 47 -3.43 -8.51 5.54
C HIS A 47 -4.36 -8.06 6.68
N ASP A 48 -3.82 -7.77 7.86
CA ASP A 48 -4.63 -7.33 9.00
C ASP A 48 -5.42 -6.06 8.68
N TRP A 49 -4.81 -5.04 8.10
CA TRP A 49 -5.50 -3.80 7.77
C TRP A 49 -6.57 -4.00 6.69
N TYR A 50 -6.28 -4.78 5.65
CA TYR A 50 -7.22 -5.01 4.55
C TYR A 50 -8.46 -5.82 4.97
N TYR A 51 -8.31 -6.77 5.90
CA TYR A 51 -9.41 -7.64 6.36
C TYR A 51 -10.17 -7.10 7.58
N LYS A 52 -9.55 -6.22 8.39
CA LYS A 52 -10.18 -5.67 9.59
C LYS A 52 -11.19 -4.58 9.20
N LYS A 53 -12.49 -4.82 9.41
CA LYS A 53 -13.59 -3.90 9.01
C LYS A 53 -14.28 -3.17 10.18
N PRO A 54 -13.56 -2.37 10.98
CA PRO A 54 -14.22 -1.58 12.00
C PRO A 54 -15.06 -0.48 11.33
N LYS A 55 -16.16 -0.09 11.98
CA LYS A 55 -16.91 1.12 11.61
C LYS A 55 -16.03 2.35 11.83
N ASP A 56 -15.38 2.42 12.97
CA ASP A 56 -14.48 3.48 13.42
C ASP A 56 -13.36 2.90 14.31
N CYS A 57 -12.35 3.71 14.62
CA CYS A 57 -11.21 3.32 15.43
C CYS A 57 -11.39 3.69 16.91
N GLY A 58 -12.58 3.41 17.46
CA GLY A 58 -12.89 3.59 18.88
C GLY A 58 -13.49 4.95 19.22
N GLY A 59 -14.37 5.49 18.37
CA GLY A 59 -15.16 6.68 18.65
C GLY A 59 -15.47 7.56 17.44
N PRO A 60 -16.39 8.54 17.60
CA PRO A 60 -16.95 9.35 16.51
C PRO A 60 -15.96 10.30 15.83
N TYR A 61 -14.79 10.52 16.43
CA TYR A 61 -13.70 11.34 15.91
C TYR A 61 -12.53 10.53 15.34
N ARG A 62 -12.70 9.22 15.20
CA ARG A 62 -11.62 8.29 14.79
C ARG A 62 -12.05 7.48 13.57
N PRO A 63 -12.01 8.04 12.35
CA PRO A 63 -12.38 7.31 11.14
C PRO A 63 -11.58 6.02 10.94
N ALA A 64 -12.17 5.04 10.25
CA ALA A 64 -11.59 3.70 10.09
C ALA A 64 -10.22 3.67 9.39
N PHE A 65 -9.86 4.70 8.60
CA PHE A 65 -8.55 4.83 7.96
C PHE A 65 -7.39 4.98 8.97
N LEU A 66 -7.68 5.28 10.24
CA LEU A 66 -6.66 5.38 11.29
C LEU A 66 -6.14 4.01 11.73
N CYS A 67 -6.92 2.93 11.59
CA CYS A 67 -6.58 1.61 12.14
C CYS A 67 -6.88 0.43 11.20
N SER A 68 -7.30 0.71 9.97
CA SER A 68 -7.61 -0.30 8.95
C SER A 68 -7.51 0.24 7.53
N GLY A 69 -7.58 -0.68 6.58
CA GLY A 69 -7.40 -0.49 5.15
C GLY A 69 -5.99 -0.05 4.76
N VAL A 70 -5.74 -0.08 3.46
CA VAL A 70 -4.43 0.15 2.86
C VAL A 70 -4.49 1.43 2.03
N MET A 71 -3.73 2.46 2.42
CA MET A 71 -3.64 3.73 1.70
C MET A 71 -2.61 3.64 0.57
N LEU A 72 -3.05 3.72 -0.67
CA LEU A 72 -2.23 3.59 -1.87
C LEU A 72 -2.05 4.95 -2.54
N ARG A 73 -0.81 5.46 -2.63
CA ARG A 73 -0.47 6.54 -3.56
C ARG A 73 0.11 5.94 -4.80
N ALA A 74 -0.64 6.01 -5.90
CA ALA A 74 -0.10 5.74 -7.21
C ALA A 74 0.80 6.90 -7.66
N THR A 75 1.96 6.58 -8.23
CA THR A 75 2.94 7.56 -8.69
C THR A 75 3.49 7.18 -10.06
N VAL A 76 4.28 8.09 -10.62
CA VAL A 76 5.13 7.82 -11.77
C VAL A 76 6.57 7.86 -11.29
N GLU A 77 7.36 6.86 -11.66
CA GLU A 77 8.81 6.88 -11.44
C GLU A 77 9.44 7.90 -12.40
N SER A 78 10.36 8.71 -11.90
CA SER A 78 11.12 9.62 -12.74
C SER A 78 12.45 9.97 -12.08
N PRO A 79 13.56 10.04 -12.82
CA PRO A 79 14.82 10.57 -12.29
C PRO A 79 14.73 12.07 -11.96
N ALA A 80 13.73 12.80 -12.48
CA ALA A 80 13.59 14.24 -12.31
C ALA A 80 13.01 14.68 -10.95
N PHE A 81 12.38 13.77 -10.21
CA PHE A 81 11.76 14.06 -8.92
C PHE A 81 11.67 12.81 -8.03
N GLN A 82 11.47 12.99 -6.73
CA GLN A 82 11.15 11.91 -5.81
C GLN A 82 9.64 11.61 -5.85
N PRO A 83 9.20 10.37 -6.10
CA PRO A 83 7.76 10.07 -6.18
C PRO A 83 6.98 10.26 -4.87
N TRP A 84 7.67 10.27 -3.73
CA TRP A 84 7.10 10.60 -2.42
C TRP A 84 7.06 12.09 -2.10
N ASN A 85 7.55 12.96 -2.99
CA ASN A 85 7.38 14.39 -2.85
C ASN A 85 6.02 14.83 -3.41
N PRO A 86 5.33 15.79 -2.77
CA PRO A 86 4.11 16.38 -3.31
C PRO A 86 4.39 17.04 -4.68
N SER A 87 3.57 16.73 -5.69
CA SER A 87 3.70 17.37 -7.00
C SER A 87 3.48 18.88 -6.92
N PRO A 88 3.90 19.69 -7.92
CA PRO A 88 3.59 21.13 -7.94
C PRO A 88 2.10 21.42 -7.74
N ALA A 89 1.21 20.66 -8.39
CA ALA A 89 -0.24 20.79 -8.18
C ALA A 89 -0.68 20.45 -6.74
N SER A 90 -0.02 19.48 -6.10
CA SER A 90 -0.29 19.13 -4.70
C SER A 90 0.23 20.19 -3.72
N GLN A 91 1.34 20.85 -4.05
CA GLN A 91 1.85 21.99 -3.28
C GLN A 91 0.91 23.19 -3.40
N THR A 92 0.45 23.52 -4.61
CA THR A 92 -0.46 24.64 -4.86
C THR A 92 -1.83 24.42 -4.19
N SER A 93 -2.41 23.23 -4.34
CA SER A 93 -3.71 22.94 -3.71
C SER A 93 -3.58 22.69 -2.20
N GLY A 94 -2.43 22.24 -1.71
CA GLY A 94 -2.24 21.80 -0.34
C GLY A 94 -2.83 20.42 -0.04
N GLY A 95 -3.12 19.61 -1.08
CA GLY A 95 -3.56 18.23 -0.91
C GLY A 95 -2.82 17.22 -1.77
N VAL A 96 -2.75 15.96 -1.32
CA VAL A 96 -2.20 14.81 -2.05
C VAL A 96 -3.24 13.68 -2.07
N SER A 97 -3.48 13.08 -3.25
CA SER A 97 -4.52 12.06 -3.42
C SER A 97 -4.01 10.65 -3.13
N PHE A 98 -4.79 9.87 -2.42
CA PHE A 98 -4.54 8.46 -2.16
C PHE A 98 -5.80 7.68 -2.48
N SER A 99 -5.67 6.45 -2.93
CA SER A 99 -6.77 5.49 -2.86
C SER A 99 -6.68 4.73 -1.54
N TRP A 100 -7.79 4.12 -1.10
CA TRP A 100 -7.84 3.34 0.12
C TRP A 100 -8.60 2.04 -0.12
N ILE A 101 -7.98 0.88 0.16
CA ILE A 101 -8.63 -0.41 -0.06
C ILE A 101 -8.86 -1.18 1.23
N ARG A 102 -10.02 -1.81 1.30
CA ARG A 102 -10.41 -2.76 2.35
C ARG A 102 -11.34 -3.80 1.72
N THR A 103 -11.51 -4.95 2.35
CA THR A 103 -12.37 -6.02 1.80
C THR A 103 -13.82 -5.59 1.49
N ASP A 104 -14.27 -4.46 2.02
CA ASP A 104 -15.59 -3.87 1.84
C ASP A 104 -15.56 -2.47 1.16
N ASP A 105 -14.41 -2.05 0.63
CA ASP A 105 -14.20 -0.83 -0.16
C ASP A 105 -13.07 -1.07 -1.16
N ASN A 106 -13.42 -1.55 -2.36
CA ASN A 106 -12.47 -1.99 -3.39
C ASN A 106 -12.74 -1.31 -4.75
N PHE A 107 -11.78 -1.46 -5.67
CA PHE A 107 -11.78 -1.01 -7.07
C PHE A 107 -10.87 -1.90 -7.93
N SER A 108 -11.02 -1.85 -9.25
CA SER A 108 -10.24 -2.68 -10.17
C SER A 108 -9.01 -2.00 -10.76
N HIS A 109 -8.93 -0.67 -10.72
CA HIS A 109 -7.76 0.07 -11.19
C HIS A 109 -7.51 1.36 -10.40
N LEU A 110 -6.26 1.82 -10.44
CA LEU A 110 -5.81 3.09 -9.88
C LEU A 110 -5.98 4.22 -10.90
N ALA A 111 -5.89 5.45 -10.40
CA ALA A 111 -5.94 6.67 -11.21
C ALA A 111 -4.96 6.61 -12.39
N TYR A 112 -5.42 7.07 -13.56
CA TYR A 112 -4.66 7.11 -14.82
C TYR A 112 -4.06 5.76 -15.27
N GLY A 113 -4.55 4.65 -14.73
CA GLY A 113 -4.01 3.31 -15.01
C GLY A 113 -2.62 3.08 -14.43
N TYR A 114 -2.15 3.92 -13.49
CA TYR A 114 -0.87 3.74 -12.83
C TYR A 114 -0.74 2.38 -12.15
N LYS A 115 0.50 1.85 -12.16
CA LYS A 115 0.81 0.49 -11.72
C LYS A 115 1.86 0.41 -10.62
N ASN A 116 2.39 1.53 -10.13
CA ASN A 116 3.33 1.54 -9.01
C ASN A 116 3.10 2.73 -8.08
N GLY A 117 3.74 2.68 -6.93
CA GLY A 117 3.77 3.79 -5.99
C GLY A 117 4.12 3.34 -4.58
N PHE A 118 3.52 3.97 -3.57
CA PHE A 118 3.82 3.64 -2.17
C PHE A 118 2.57 3.58 -1.28
N ILE A 119 2.73 2.88 -0.17
CA ILE A 119 1.74 2.67 0.87
C ILE A 119 2.15 3.44 2.11
N LEU A 120 1.21 4.12 2.76
CA LEU A 120 1.44 4.72 4.08
C LEU A 120 0.92 3.81 5.19
N TYR A 121 1.58 3.84 6.35
CA TYR A 121 1.01 3.27 7.57
C TYR A 121 -0.32 3.97 7.90
N PRO A 122 -1.35 3.24 8.36
CA PRO A 122 -2.50 3.84 9.01
C PRO A 122 -2.07 4.71 10.21
N GLY A 123 -2.86 5.74 10.53
CA GLY A 123 -2.47 6.75 11.53
C GLY A 123 -2.09 6.18 12.91
N PHE A 124 -2.80 5.16 13.41
CA PHE A 124 -2.50 4.50 14.69
C PHE A 124 -1.41 3.42 14.62
N SER A 125 -0.96 3.09 13.42
CA SER A 125 0.17 2.18 13.16
C SER A 125 1.43 2.94 12.77
N THR A 126 1.38 4.28 12.73
CA THR A 126 2.52 5.12 12.33
C THR A 126 3.66 4.95 13.33
N LEU A 127 4.87 4.71 12.82
CA LEU A 127 6.06 4.50 13.63
C LEU A 127 6.45 5.78 14.39
N GLN A 128 7.18 5.61 15.48
CA GLN A 128 7.79 6.72 16.20
C GLN A 128 8.67 7.55 15.25
N ASP A 129 8.74 8.86 15.48
CA ASP A 129 9.52 9.84 14.71
C ASP A 129 9.08 10.07 13.26
N LYS A 130 7.92 9.53 12.87
CA LYS A 130 7.24 9.81 11.60
C LYS A 130 6.14 10.87 11.77
N ASP A 131 5.93 11.65 10.72
CA ASP A 131 4.89 12.67 10.68
C ASP A 131 3.50 12.03 10.66
N ALA A 132 2.58 12.63 11.41
CA ALA A 132 1.17 12.26 11.34
C ALA A 132 0.56 12.74 10.01
N ILE A 133 -0.12 11.83 9.33
CA ILE A 133 -0.77 12.11 8.06
C ILE A 133 -2.23 12.53 8.31
N MET A 134 -2.62 13.64 7.70
CA MET A 134 -3.92 14.27 7.92
C MET A 134 -4.82 14.04 6.71
N VAL A 135 -5.86 13.22 6.85
CA VAL A 135 -6.90 13.07 5.81
C VAL A 135 -7.91 14.22 5.98
N LEU A 136 -8.18 14.94 4.91
CA LEU A 136 -9.03 16.13 4.87
C LEU A 136 -10.45 15.79 4.41
N CYS A 137 -10.55 15.01 3.33
CA CYS A 137 -11.82 14.52 2.81
C CYS A 137 -11.66 13.14 2.17
N ALA A 138 -12.80 12.46 1.98
CA ALA A 138 -12.90 11.24 1.22
C ALA A 138 -13.94 11.38 0.11
N TYR A 139 -13.74 10.69 -1.00
CA TYR A 139 -14.68 10.53 -2.10
C TYR A 139 -14.88 9.05 -2.35
N SER A 140 -16.14 8.63 -2.49
CA SER A 140 -16.48 7.22 -2.73
C SER A 140 -16.09 6.75 -4.13
N MET A 141 -15.76 7.67 -5.05
CA MET A 141 -15.14 7.44 -6.36
C MET A 141 -14.04 8.51 -6.58
N ASP A 142 -13.35 8.50 -7.70
CA ASP A 142 -12.43 9.56 -8.12
C ASP A 142 -13.14 10.92 -8.09
N GLY A 143 -12.65 11.83 -7.24
CA GLY A 143 -13.27 13.11 -6.99
C GLY A 143 -12.89 14.18 -8.02
N GLY A 144 -11.87 13.97 -8.85
CA GLY A 144 -11.30 15.04 -9.68
C GLY A 144 -10.78 16.20 -8.83
N THR A 145 -9.96 15.88 -7.82
CA THR A 145 -9.57 16.82 -6.75
C THR A 145 -8.57 17.90 -7.19
N ASP A 146 -8.03 17.80 -8.40
CA ASP A 146 -7.18 18.79 -9.04
C ASP A 146 -7.95 20.07 -9.42
N ASN A 147 -9.26 19.96 -9.66
CA ASN A 147 -10.09 21.09 -10.08
C ASN A 147 -11.06 21.58 -8.98
N ARG A 148 -10.67 21.45 -7.71
CA ARG A 148 -11.50 21.77 -6.54
C ARG A 148 -10.82 22.75 -5.58
N SER A 149 -11.63 23.60 -4.96
CA SER A 149 -11.20 24.48 -3.87
C SER A 149 -10.92 23.71 -2.56
N GLY A 150 -10.38 24.38 -1.54
CA GLY A 150 -10.25 23.84 -0.18
C GLY A 150 -9.43 22.55 -0.11
N ASN A 151 -8.19 22.58 -0.61
CA ASN A 151 -7.28 21.43 -0.65
C ASN A 151 -7.75 20.25 -1.51
N GLY A 152 -8.75 20.45 -2.37
CA GLY A 152 -9.39 19.39 -3.13
C GLY A 152 -10.66 18.85 -2.47
N CYS A 153 -11.12 19.44 -1.36
CA CYS A 153 -12.29 19.00 -0.59
C CYS A 153 -13.51 19.91 -0.75
N GLY A 154 -13.35 21.06 -1.40
CA GLY A 154 -14.43 21.98 -1.71
C GLY A 154 -15.14 21.64 -3.01
N ALA A 155 -15.96 22.60 -3.46
CA ALA A 155 -16.64 22.50 -4.73
C ALA A 155 -15.65 22.54 -5.91
N SER A 156 -15.95 21.76 -6.95
CA SER A 156 -15.35 21.81 -8.27
C SER A 156 -15.65 23.13 -8.96
N THR A 157 -14.68 23.67 -9.70
CA THR A 157 -14.87 24.89 -10.48
C THR A 157 -15.88 24.70 -11.62
N ASN A 158 -15.99 23.48 -12.16
CA ASN A 158 -16.91 23.15 -13.25
C ASN A 158 -18.36 22.97 -12.78
N TYR A 159 -18.56 22.53 -11.53
CA TYR A 159 -19.87 22.18 -10.97
C TYR A 159 -20.02 22.71 -9.54
N PRO A 160 -19.96 24.05 -9.34
CA PRO A 160 -19.81 24.65 -8.01
C PRO A 160 -21.03 24.45 -7.10
N THR A 161 -22.18 24.04 -7.64
CA THR A 161 -23.41 23.83 -6.87
C THR A 161 -23.56 22.38 -6.42
N GLU A 162 -23.44 21.44 -7.36
CA GLU A 162 -23.66 20.00 -7.17
C GLU A 162 -22.54 19.35 -6.36
N SER A 163 -21.31 19.86 -6.51
CA SER A 163 -20.11 19.25 -5.95
C SER A 163 -19.69 19.79 -4.58
N ARG A 164 -20.50 20.68 -3.98
CA ARG A 164 -20.25 21.20 -2.62
C ARG A 164 -20.11 20.03 -1.62
N PRO A 165 -19.40 20.20 -0.49
CA PRO A 165 -19.23 19.12 0.48
C PRO A 165 -20.57 18.49 0.91
N CYS A 166 -20.64 17.17 1.04
CA CYS A 166 -21.91 16.44 1.18
C CYS A 166 -22.76 16.96 2.36
N ILE A 167 -22.12 17.24 3.50
CA ILE A 167 -22.78 17.74 4.70
C ILE A 167 -23.50 19.07 4.47
N THR A 168 -22.97 19.94 3.60
CA THR A 168 -23.58 21.25 3.26
C THR A 168 -24.82 21.13 2.38
N GLN A 169 -25.05 19.94 1.82
CA GLN A 169 -26.19 19.63 0.96
C GLN A 169 -27.22 18.74 1.67
N GLY A 170 -27.01 18.39 2.95
CA GLY A 170 -27.85 17.44 3.68
C GLY A 170 -27.67 15.97 3.26
N ILE A 171 -26.61 15.67 2.50
CA ILE A 171 -26.21 14.32 2.12
C ILE A 171 -25.36 13.76 3.27
N THR A 172 -26.01 13.01 4.15
CA THR A 172 -25.44 12.53 5.42
C THR A 172 -25.29 11.01 5.47
N ASP A 173 -25.74 10.29 4.45
CA ASP A 173 -25.72 8.83 4.41
C ASP A 173 -25.46 8.32 3.00
N ALA A 174 -25.04 7.06 2.93
CA ALA A 174 -24.68 6.40 1.69
C ALA A 174 -25.82 6.34 0.66
N GLN A 175 -27.07 6.27 1.10
CA GLN A 175 -28.22 6.16 0.20
C GLN A 175 -28.45 7.49 -0.53
N LYS A 176 -28.48 8.60 0.22
CA LYS A 176 -28.55 9.94 -0.35
C LYS A 176 -27.37 10.24 -1.27
N TRP A 177 -26.17 9.77 -0.91
CA TRP A 177 -25.01 9.95 -1.79
C TRP A 177 -25.17 9.20 -3.10
N ILE A 178 -25.70 7.97 -3.11
CA ILE A 178 -25.97 7.21 -4.33
C ILE A 178 -27.06 7.85 -5.19
N GLU A 179 -28.11 8.38 -4.56
CA GLU A 179 -29.16 9.14 -5.26
C GLU A 179 -28.59 10.39 -5.94
N HIS A 180 -27.81 11.19 -5.19
CA HIS A 180 -27.07 12.33 -5.72
C HIS A 180 -26.18 11.89 -6.87
N PHE A 181 -25.27 10.95 -6.63
CA PHE A 181 -24.30 10.44 -7.60
C PHE A 181 -24.97 9.94 -8.89
N THR A 182 -26.08 9.21 -8.77
CA THR A 182 -26.80 8.66 -9.93
C THR A 182 -27.45 9.77 -10.76
N SER A 183 -27.89 10.86 -10.13
CA SER A 183 -28.48 12.02 -10.82
C SER A 183 -27.48 12.87 -11.61
N LEU A 184 -26.18 12.78 -11.28
CA LEU A 184 -25.13 13.62 -11.89
C LEU A 184 -24.93 13.32 -13.38
N ARG A 185 -24.65 14.36 -14.16
CA ARG A 185 -24.25 14.20 -15.57
C ARG A 185 -22.81 13.74 -15.68
N VAL A 186 -21.90 14.32 -14.89
CA VAL A 186 -20.50 13.93 -14.84
C VAL A 186 -20.20 13.36 -13.45
N LYS A 187 -19.83 12.07 -13.39
CA LYS A 187 -19.67 11.36 -12.12
C LYS A 187 -18.46 11.81 -11.30
N TYR A 188 -17.40 12.25 -11.98
CA TYR A 188 -16.13 12.64 -11.36
C TYR A 188 -16.26 13.94 -10.56
N SER A 189 -16.35 15.08 -11.25
CA SER A 189 -16.20 16.41 -10.66
C SER A 189 -17.47 16.95 -10.00
N ASP A 190 -18.64 16.33 -10.22
CA ASP A 190 -19.93 16.84 -9.76
C ASP A 190 -20.33 16.19 -8.42
N GLN A 191 -19.66 15.09 -8.03
CA GLN A 191 -19.93 14.41 -6.78
C GLN A 191 -19.49 15.26 -5.58
N CYS A 192 -20.19 15.09 -4.46
CA CYS A 192 -19.80 15.68 -3.19
C CYS A 192 -18.77 14.79 -2.47
N GLY A 193 -17.86 15.44 -1.73
CA GLY A 193 -16.90 14.77 -0.83
C GLY A 193 -17.41 14.69 0.61
N TRP A 194 -16.98 13.64 1.31
CA TRP A 194 -17.20 13.41 2.73
C TRP A 194 -16.15 14.18 3.54
N ASP A 195 -16.60 15.05 4.44
CA ASP A 195 -15.70 15.77 5.33
C ASP A 195 -15.22 14.85 6.46
N VAL A 196 -13.90 14.62 6.50
CA VAL A 196 -13.25 13.83 7.55
C VAL A 196 -12.18 14.62 8.29
N THR A 197 -12.22 15.95 8.18
CA THR A 197 -11.26 16.87 8.76
C THR A 197 -11.20 16.69 10.28
N LYS A 198 -10.00 16.40 10.81
CA LYS A 198 -9.80 16.19 12.24
C LYS A 198 -10.41 17.33 13.07
N GLY A 199 -11.23 16.94 14.05
CA GLY A 199 -11.89 17.87 14.97
C GLY A 199 -13.32 18.27 14.57
N HIS A 200 -13.72 18.01 13.32
CA HIS A 200 -15.12 18.20 12.93
C HIS A 200 -16.01 17.09 13.54
N ALA A 201 -17.28 17.41 13.76
CA ALA A 201 -18.25 16.46 14.32
C ALA A 201 -18.62 15.38 13.29
N GLY A 202 -18.80 14.14 13.75
CA GLY A 202 -19.32 13.05 12.91
C GLY A 202 -18.34 12.47 11.89
N ILE A 203 -17.07 12.88 11.86
CA ILE A 203 -16.09 12.49 10.83
C ILE A 203 -15.91 10.98 10.67
N ALA A 204 -16.02 10.21 11.76
CA ALA A 204 -15.93 8.75 11.67
C ALA A 204 -17.15 8.16 10.98
N ASP A 205 -18.35 8.71 11.22
CA ASP A 205 -19.56 8.29 10.52
C ASP A 205 -19.51 8.73 9.06
N HIS A 206 -19.10 9.97 8.74
CA HIS A 206 -18.94 10.43 7.36
C HIS A 206 -18.03 9.50 6.54
N PHE A 207 -16.89 9.10 7.09
CA PHE A 207 -16.01 8.13 6.43
C PHE A 207 -16.65 6.75 6.31
N TYR A 208 -17.40 6.30 7.32
CA TYR A 208 -18.13 5.04 7.23
C TYR A 208 -19.21 5.07 6.15
N GLN A 209 -19.92 6.19 6.00
CA GLN A 209 -20.90 6.38 4.92
C GLN A 209 -20.22 6.37 3.54
N SER A 210 -18.97 6.84 3.42
CA SER A 210 -18.23 6.75 2.17
C SER A 210 -17.98 5.31 1.74
N ILE A 211 -17.66 4.43 2.71
CA ILE A 211 -17.49 2.98 2.51
C ILE A 211 -18.83 2.34 2.12
N LEU A 212 -19.92 2.66 2.82
CA LEU A 212 -21.24 2.14 2.50
C LEU A 212 -21.73 2.59 1.12
N ALA A 213 -21.43 3.83 0.71
CA ALA A 213 -21.74 4.33 -0.63
C ALA A 213 -20.97 3.55 -1.69
N ARG A 214 -19.68 3.26 -1.45
CA ARG A 214 -18.88 2.40 -2.33
C ARG A 214 -19.52 1.02 -2.53
N GLN A 215 -19.97 0.37 -1.46
CA GLN A 215 -20.59 -0.96 -1.56
C GLN A 215 -21.83 -0.96 -2.47
N LYS A 216 -22.61 0.12 -2.42
CA LYS A 216 -23.82 0.32 -3.23
C LYS A 216 -23.52 0.69 -4.70
N MET A 217 -22.36 1.27 -4.99
CA MET A 217 -21.99 1.77 -6.32
C MET A 217 -21.85 0.66 -7.36
N LEU A 218 -22.52 0.73 -8.51
CA LEU A 218 -22.47 -0.31 -9.54
C LEU A 218 -21.42 -0.01 -10.64
N SER A 219 -21.09 -1.02 -11.44
CA SER A 219 -20.31 -0.85 -12.68
C SER A 219 -21.01 0.13 -13.64
N PRO A 220 -20.26 0.91 -14.44
CA PRO A 220 -18.81 0.91 -14.58
C PRO A 220 -18.07 1.80 -13.55
N TRP A 221 -18.77 2.37 -12.57
CA TRP A 221 -18.20 3.35 -11.64
C TRP A 221 -17.42 2.71 -10.50
N TRP A 222 -17.80 1.50 -10.11
CA TRP A 222 -17.08 0.74 -9.09
C TRP A 222 -15.66 0.36 -9.52
N GLU A 223 -15.39 0.23 -10.81
CA GLU A 223 -14.07 -0.11 -11.32
C GLU A 223 -13.06 1.00 -11.02
N THR A 224 -13.49 2.26 -11.12
CA THR A 224 -12.69 3.46 -10.84
C THR A 224 -12.41 3.59 -9.35
N GLN A 225 -11.17 3.91 -8.99
CA GLN A 225 -10.72 4.08 -7.61
C GLN A 225 -11.59 5.03 -6.78
N ASN A 226 -11.57 4.84 -5.45
CA ASN A 226 -11.95 5.90 -4.52
C ASN A 226 -10.79 6.87 -4.31
N GLU A 227 -11.05 7.98 -3.61
CA GLU A 227 -10.03 8.99 -3.37
C GLU A 227 -10.11 9.58 -1.96
N LEU A 228 -9.02 9.49 -1.22
CA LEU A 228 -8.74 10.27 -0.02
C LEU A 228 -7.87 11.46 -0.40
N ARG A 229 -8.17 12.61 0.17
CA ARG A 229 -7.34 13.80 0.04
C ARG A 229 -6.60 14.06 1.35
N LEU A 230 -5.29 13.90 1.33
CA LEU A 230 -4.42 14.10 2.48
C LEU A 230 -3.81 15.50 2.42
N ALA A 231 -3.51 16.11 3.56
CA ALA A 231 -2.75 17.36 3.60
C ALA A 231 -1.35 17.15 3.02
N THR A 232 -0.87 18.15 2.28
CA THR A 232 0.49 18.15 1.75
C THR A 232 1.53 18.22 2.87
N TRP A 233 2.68 17.58 2.64
CA TRP A 233 3.85 17.63 3.52
C TRP A 233 5.01 18.41 2.88
N LYS A 234 6.09 18.63 3.65
CA LYS A 234 7.27 19.34 3.17
C LYS A 234 7.97 18.56 2.05
N GLN A 235 8.47 19.26 1.03
CA GLN A 235 9.37 18.68 0.04
C GLN A 235 10.61 18.08 0.69
N ASN A 236 11.12 16.98 0.14
CA ASN A 236 12.37 16.31 0.57
C ASN A 236 12.35 15.94 2.06
N ASN A 237 11.26 15.33 2.50
CA ASN A 237 11.00 14.95 3.90
C ASN A 237 10.70 13.43 4.01
N GLY A 238 11.22 12.62 3.08
CA GLY A 238 10.89 11.19 3.00
C GLY A 238 11.25 10.41 4.26
N GLU A 239 12.31 10.81 4.96
CA GLU A 239 12.73 10.25 6.24
C GLU A 239 11.68 10.40 7.35
N LYS A 240 10.80 11.41 7.27
CA LYS A 240 9.68 11.62 8.20
C LYS A 240 8.36 11.06 7.71
N LEU A 241 8.25 10.70 6.43
CA LEU A 241 7.03 10.07 5.92
C LEU A 241 6.85 8.65 6.47
N PRO A 242 5.62 8.28 6.88
CA PRO A 242 5.32 6.94 7.33
C PRO A 242 5.08 6.00 6.13
N ILE A 243 6.04 5.94 5.21
CA ILE A 243 6.00 4.98 4.11
C ILE A 243 6.19 3.58 4.68
N HIS A 244 5.20 2.72 4.44
CA HIS A 244 5.18 1.32 4.85
C HIS A 244 5.88 0.44 3.81
N SER A 245 5.54 0.61 2.55
CA SER A 245 6.07 -0.20 1.44
C SER A 245 5.97 0.55 0.12
N PHE A 246 6.90 0.28 -0.79
CA PHE A 246 6.66 0.54 -2.20
C PHE A 246 5.80 -0.60 -2.77
N PHE A 247 5.05 -0.33 -3.83
CA PHE A 247 4.22 -1.35 -4.45
C PHE A 247 4.27 -1.29 -5.97
N TYR A 248 3.94 -2.42 -6.58
CA TYR A 248 3.57 -2.52 -7.98
C TYR A 248 2.33 -3.39 -8.16
N ILE A 249 1.55 -3.13 -9.22
CA ILE A 249 0.43 -3.96 -9.63
C ILE A 249 0.96 -5.09 -10.51
N THR A 250 0.58 -6.33 -10.21
CA THR A 250 1.05 -7.52 -10.94
C THR A 250 0.61 -7.51 -12.41
N GLY A 251 1.45 -8.07 -13.29
CA GLY A 251 1.16 -8.21 -14.73
C GLY A 251 1.81 -7.13 -15.61
N ASP A 252 2.70 -6.31 -15.05
CA ASP A 252 3.45 -5.27 -15.75
C ASP A 252 4.92 -5.26 -15.29
N ASP A 253 5.84 -5.59 -16.19
CA ASP A 253 7.28 -5.67 -15.91
C ASP A 253 7.90 -4.29 -15.66
N GLN A 254 7.35 -3.22 -16.24
CA GLN A 254 7.82 -1.87 -15.97
C GLN A 254 7.41 -1.43 -14.56
N ALA A 255 6.25 -1.86 -14.08
CA ALA A 255 5.77 -1.52 -12.75
C ALA A 255 6.68 -2.04 -11.64
N ILE A 256 7.17 -3.29 -11.74
CA ILE A 256 8.13 -3.84 -10.78
C ILE A 256 9.50 -3.14 -10.89
N ALA A 257 9.96 -2.82 -12.11
CA ALA A 257 11.20 -2.07 -12.30
C ALA A 257 11.13 -0.68 -11.63
N ASN A 258 10.01 0.03 -11.80
CA ASN A 258 9.75 1.32 -11.17
C ASN A 258 9.77 1.23 -9.65
N ALA A 259 9.04 0.27 -9.06
CA ALA A 259 8.99 0.08 -7.61
C ALA A 259 10.37 -0.26 -7.01
N LYS A 260 11.18 -1.07 -7.72
CA LYS A 260 12.56 -1.37 -7.33
C LYS A 260 13.45 -0.13 -7.37
N ASN A 261 13.27 0.73 -8.37
CA ASN A 261 14.03 1.97 -8.46
C ASN A 261 13.64 2.95 -7.35
N ASP A 262 12.35 3.07 -7.03
CA ASP A 262 11.87 3.89 -5.92
C ASP A 262 12.44 3.40 -4.58
N GLN A 263 12.41 2.09 -4.33
CA GLN A 263 13.02 1.48 -3.15
C GLN A 263 14.52 1.79 -3.05
N LYS A 264 15.26 1.57 -4.15
CA LYS A 264 16.68 1.85 -4.22
C LYS A 264 16.98 3.31 -3.87
N ARG A 265 16.29 4.24 -4.52
CA ARG A 265 16.51 5.68 -4.34
C ARG A 265 16.18 6.12 -2.93
N PHE A 266 15.08 5.63 -2.36
CA PHE A 266 14.70 5.93 -0.99
C PHE A 266 15.75 5.44 0.01
N TYR A 267 16.26 4.21 -0.19
CA TYR A 267 17.33 3.67 0.65
C TYR A 267 18.63 4.46 0.51
N GLN A 268 19.02 4.85 -0.70
CA GLN A 268 20.22 5.67 -0.93
C GLN A 268 20.11 7.07 -0.29
N GLU A 269 18.92 7.66 -0.31
CA GLU A 269 18.70 9.02 0.20
C GLU A 269 18.59 9.05 1.74
N TYR A 270 17.91 8.07 2.34
CA TYR A 270 17.57 8.11 3.77
C TYR A 270 18.16 6.97 4.60
N GLY A 271 18.77 5.95 3.99
CA GLY A 271 19.27 4.75 4.68
C GLY A 271 18.17 3.86 5.28
N ILE A 272 16.90 4.10 4.93
CA ILE A 272 15.75 3.39 5.48
C ILE A 272 15.35 2.24 4.53
N VAL A 273 15.27 1.03 5.07
CA VAL A 273 14.86 -0.16 4.32
C VAL A 273 13.34 -0.27 4.31
N ILE A 274 12.74 -0.15 3.12
CA ILE A 274 11.30 -0.26 2.88
C ILE A 274 11.05 -1.39 1.86
N PRO A 275 10.18 -2.37 2.11
CA PRO A 275 9.96 -3.47 1.17
C PRO A 275 9.14 -3.03 -0.06
N VAL A 276 9.38 -3.73 -1.18
CA VAL A 276 8.51 -3.74 -2.36
C VAL A 276 7.50 -4.87 -2.22
N ILE A 277 6.22 -4.55 -2.39
CA ILE A 277 5.09 -5.48 -2.29
C ILE A 277 4.34 -5.54 -3.62
N SER A 278 4.07 -6.75 -4.11
CA SER A 278 3.21 -6.93 -5.27
C SER A 278 1.74 -6.86 -4.85
N ILE A 279 0.91 -6.16 -5.62
CA ILE A 279 -0.54 -6.09 -5.40
C ILE A 279 -1.27 -6.62 -6.62
N SER A 280 -2.25 -7.50 -6.39
CA SER A 280 -3.29 -7.78 -7.40
C SER A 280 -4.56 -7.09 -6.95
N LEU A 281 -5.11 -6.19 -7.76
CA LEU A 281 -6.39 -5.53 -7.48
C LEU A 281 -7.56 -6.47 -7.88
N PRO A 282 -8.71 -6.40 -7.20
CA PRO A 282 -9.85 -7.24 -7.51
C PRO A 282 -10.44 -6.89 -8.89
N ILE A 283 -10.72 -7.92 -9.68
CA ILE A 283 -11.32 -7.78 -11.02
C ILE A 283 -12.83 -7.48 -10.99
N SER A 284 -13.48 -7.70 -9.84
CA SER A 284 -14.92 -7.50 -9.63
C SER A 284 -15.22 -7.37 -8.12
N LYS A 285 -16.42 -6.88 -7.79
CA LYS A 285 -16.86 -6.59 -6.41
C LYS A 285 -16.74 -7.74 -5.41
N ASP A 286 -16.97 -8.96 -5.88
CA ASP A 286 -16.96 -10.19 -5.09
C ASP A 286 -15.54 -10.76 -4.89
N ARG A 287 -14.54 -10.18 -5.57
CA ARG A 287 -13.15 -10.56 -5.47
C ARG A 287 -12.40 -9.64 -4.52
N LYS A 288 -11.23 -10.10 -4.08
CA LYS A 288 -10.40 -9.41 -3.10
C LYS A 288 -9.04 -9.08 -3.70
N ALA A 289 -8.46 -7.97 -3.27
CA ALA A 289 -7.05 -7.72 -3.48
C ALA A 289 -6.18 -8.79 -2.81
N SER A 290 -4.98 -9.00 -3.33
CA SER A 290 -3.94 -9.81 -2.70
C SER A 290 -2.62 -9.05 -2.64
N PHE A 291 -1.82 -9.37 -1.62
CA PHE A 291 -0.51 -8.78 -1.35
C PHE A 291 0.51 -9.91 -1.28
N SER A 292 1.66 -9.74 -1.92
CA SER A 292 2.74 -10.73 -1.82
C SER A 292 4.10 -10.06 -1.75
N TYR A 293 5.02 -10.70 -1.02
CA TYR A 293 6.40 -10.29 -0.90
C TYR A 293 7.28 -11.39 -1.48
N LYS A 294 8.22 -11.01 -2.34
CA LYS A 294 9.29 -11.90 -2.80
C LYS A 294 10.61 -11.16 -2.69
N ARG A 295 11.64 -11.88 -2.23
CA ARG A 295 13.00 -11.34 -2.12
C ARG A 295 13.56 -10.95 -3.51
N SER A 296 13.15 -11.62 -4.58
CA SER A 296 13.49 -11.28 -5.97
C SER A 296 12.97 -9.91 -6.42
N ASP A 297 11.89 -9.44 -5.80
CA ASP A 297 11.21 -8.21 -6.18
C ASP A 297 11.85 -6.99 -5.50
N GLN A 298 12.86 -7.20 -4.66
CA GLN A 298 13.60 -6.15 -3.98
C GLN A 298 14.81 -5.71 -4.83
N SER A 299 15.23 -4.46 -4.67
CA SER A 299 16.45 -3.92 -5.27
C SER A 299 17.69 -4.56 -4.61
N PRO A 300 18.77 -4.83 -5.37
CA PRO A 300 19.99 -5.42 -4.81
C PRO A 300 20.61 -4.62 -3.64
N GLU A 301 20.39 -3.31 -3.60
CA GLU A 301 20.94 -2.41 -2.59
C GLU A 301 20.42 -2.68 -1.17
N VAL A 302 19.25 -3.32 -1.02
CA VAL A 302 18.68 -3.69 0.29
C VAL A 302 18.84 -5.17 0.65
N LEU A 303 19.44 -5.97 -0.24
CA LEU A 303 19.62 -7.42 -0.08
C LEU A 303 20.87 -7.83 0.73
#